data_AF-A0A6B3HQA2-F1
#
_entry.id   AF-A0A6B3HQA2-F1
#
_cell.length_a   1.000
_cell.length_b   1.000
_cell.length_c   1.000
_cell.angle_alpha   90.00
_cell.angle_beta   90.00
_cell.angle_gamma   90.00
#
_symmetry.space_group_name_H-M   'P 1'
#
loop_
_entity.id
_entity.type
_entity.pdbx_description
1 polymer ?
#
loop_
_entity_poly.entity_id
_entity_poly.type
_entity_poly.pdbx_seq_one_letter_code
_entity_poly.pdbx_strand_id
1 'polypeptide(L)'
;MFPKALYHNCWIGNWEGEDSRSCWLHDDLADFNTENAQVQNYLIGAYNKYIDMGVDGFRLDTAVHIPRTTWNRRFLPAIQERVAQRFGAEAAKNFFVFGEVAAFVNDKWNRGSVNHSAQFFTWKERKEYSADDEKAALEMYAYEQQQGTGSQPVSDNAFLKGNAYHAPDRSRFSGMNVIDMRMHMNFGDADNAFHNGKDSDDSYHDATYNVVYVDSHDYGPNKSSERYTGG
;
A
#
# COMPACT_ATOMS: atom_id res chain seq x y z
N MET A 1 -8.29 10.77 27.11
CA MET A 1 -7.32 10.96 26.00
C MET A 1 -6.32 9.83 26.06
N PHE A 2 -5.96 9.24 24.92
CA PHE A 2 -5.13 8.03 24.86
C PHE A 2 -3.68 8.30 25.29
N PRO A 3 -2.94 7.28 25.78
CA PRO A 3 -1.54 7.45 26.19
C PRO A 3 -0.65 7.84 25.00
N LYS A 4 0.00 9.02 25.08
CA LYS A 4 0.88 9.56 24.02
C LYS A 4 2.01 8.61 23.58
N ALA A 5 2.45 7.71 24.46
CA ALA A 5 3.50 6.74 24.12
C ALA A 5 3.02 5.65 23.15
N LEU A 6 1.72 5.38 23.09
CA LEU A 6 1.12 4.29 22.31
C LEU A 6 0.21 4.78 21.19
N TYR A 7 -0.18 6.05 21.24
CA TYR A 7 -1.05 6.69 20.26
C TYR A 7 -0.47 8.04 19.88
N HIS A 8 -0.57 8.39 18.61
CA HIS A 8 -0.35 9.76 18.20
C HIS A 8 -1.44 10.65 18.83
N ASN A 9 -1.09 11.87 19.22
CA ASN A 9 -2.03 12.81 19.87
C ASN A 9 -2.12 14.10 19.05
N CYS A 10 -2.41 13.94 17.77
CA CYS A 10 -2.61 15.00 16.79
C CYS A 10 -3.73 14.61 15.81
N TRP A 11 -4.21 15.60 15.06
CA TRP A 11 -5.24 15.42 14.04
C TRP A 11 -4.62 15.62 12.67
N ILE A 12 -5.09 14.85 11.69
CA ILE A 12 -4.77 15.10 10.29
C ILE A 12 -5.25 16.50 9.89
N GLY A 13 -4.36 17.27 9.30
CA GLY A 13 -4.63 18.56 8.67
C GLY A 13 -4.68 18.47 7.15
N ASN A 14 -4.01 17.49 6.53
CA ASN A 14 -4.00 17.28 5.09
C ASN A 14 -3.93 15.79 4.71
N TRP A 15 -4.75 15.35 3.74
CA TRP A 15 -4.80 13.96 3.26
C TRP A 15 -3.53 13.50 2.54
N GLU A 16 -2.77 14.45 1.97
CA GLU A 16 -1.47 14.19 1.35
C GLU A 16 -0.31 14.78 2.18
N GLY A 17 -0.52 15.04 3.47
CA GLY A 17 0.51 15.49 4.40
C GLY A 17 1.17 14.35 5.19
N GLU A 18 2.32 14.65 5.79
CA GLU A 18 3.04 13.70 6.66
C GLU A 18 2.15 13.20 7.80
N ASP A 19 1.39 14.13 8.38
CA ASP A 19 0.42 13.97 9.45
C ASP A 19 -0.71 13.00 9.10
N SER A 20 -1.01 12.77 7.82
CA SER A 20 -1.97 11.72 7.45
C SER A 20 -1.52 10.32 7.83
N ARG A 21 -0.24 10.12 8.14
CA ARG A 21 0.34 8.80 8.44
C ARG A 21 0.76 8.65 9.91
N SER A 22 0.53 9.69 10.71
CA SER A 22 1.02 9.82 12.07
C SER A 22 0.07 10.63 12.97
N CYS A 23 -1.19 10.81 12.56
CA CYS A 23 -2.23 11.50 13.30
C CYS A 23 -3.61 10.88 13.05
N TRP A 24 -4.58 11.26 13.89
CA TRP A 24 -5.94 10.72 13.86
C TRP A 24 -6.65 11.12 12.57
N LEU A 25 -7.27 10.13 11.91
CA LEU A 25 -8.02 10.30 10.66
C LEU A 25 -9.45 10.77 10.89
N HIS A 26 -10.02 10.42 12.05
CA HIS A 26 -11.39 10.73 12.41
C HIS A 26 -11.55 10.72 13.94
N ASP A 27 -12.63 11.34 14.44
CA ASP A 27 -12.84 11.58 15.87
C ASP A 27 -12.92 10.30 16.73
N ASP A 28 -13.29 9.18 16.12
CA ASP A 28 -13.42 7.85 16.73
C ASP A 28 -12.29 6.88 16.35
N LEU A 29 -11.30 7.32 15.58
CA LEU A 29 -10.17 6.52 15.11
C LEU A 29 -8.87 7.00 15.76
N ALA A 30 -8.67 6.58 17.01
CA ALA A 30 -7.44 6.86 17.74
C ALA A 30 -6.24 6.20 17.06
N ASP A 31 -5.30 7.01 16.59
CA ASP A 31 -4.18 6.52 15.77
C ASP A 31 -3.08 5.89 16.63
N PHE A 32 -2.77 4.61 16.35
CA PHE A 32 -1.71 3.89 17.02
C PHE A 32 -0.34 4.44 16.60
N ASN A 33 0.56 4.65 17.57
CA ASN A 33 1.94 5.00 17.27
C ASN A 33 2.70 3.77 16.73
N THR A 34 2.67 3.57 15.41
CA THR A 34 3.26 2.39 14.76
C THR A 34 4.78 2.39 14.70
N GLU A 35 5.43 3.48 15.10
CA GLU A 35 6.87 3.64 15.29
C GLU A 35 7.30 3.08 16.66
N ASN A 36 6.36 2.93 17.59
CA ASN A 36 6.60 2.39 18.92
C ASN A 36 6.68 0.85 18.91
N ALA A 37 7.79 0.31 19.41
CA ALA A 37 8.02 -1.14 19.45
C ALA A 37 6.95 -1.94 20.21
N GLN A 38 6.35 -1.38 21.27
CA GLN A 38 5.28 -2.07 22.01
C GLN A 38 4.01 -2.20 21.15
N VAL A 39 3.66 -1.14 20.42
CA VAL A 39 2.52 -1.13 19.49
C VAL A 39 2.78 -2.10 18.33
N GLN A 40 3.97 -2.03 17.73
CA GLN A 40 4.38 -2.96 16.66
C GLN A 40 4.25 -4.42 17.10
N ASN A 41 4.80 -4.77 18.26
CA ASN A 41 4.74 -6.13 18.80
C ASN A 41 3.29 -6.58 19.08
N TYR A 42 2.44 -5.68 19.57
CA TYR A 42 1.03 -5.97 19.78
C TYR A 42 0.30 -6.27 18.45
N LEU A 43 0.49 -5.43 17.44
CA LEU A 43 -0.14 -5.59 16.13
C LEU A 43 0.38 -6.84 15.39
N ILE A 44 1.70 -7.07 15.40
CA ILE A 44 2.29 -8.31 14.88
C ILE A 44 1.69 -9.53 15.59
N GLY A 45 1.55 -9.47 16.91
CA GLY A 45 0.90 -10.52 17.69
C GLY A 45 -0.56 -10.77 17.26
N ALA A 46 -1.29 -9.73 16.85
CA ALA A 46 -2.64 -9.87 16.30
C ALA A 46 -2.62 -10.56 14.93
N TYR A 47 -1.79 -10.11 13.99
CA TYR A 47 -1.62 -10.78 12.69
C TYR A 47 -1.23 -12.25 12.84
N ASN A 48 -0.30 -12.55 13.75
CA ASN A 48 0.15 -13.92 14.00
C ASN A 48 -1.00 -14.85 14.42
N LYS A 49 -1.96 -14.36 15.21
CA LYS A 49 -3.14 -15.15 15.60
C LYS A 49 -4.00 -15.51 14.40
N TYR A 50 -4.25 -14.56 13.49
CA TYR A 50 -5.02 -14.83 12.28
C TYR A 50 -4.28 -15.76 11.33
N ILE A 51 -2.97 -15.58 11.16
CA ILE A 51 -2.13 -16.54 10.42
C ILE A 51 -2.27 -17.93 11.03
N ASP A 52 -2.16 -18.06 12.35
CA ASP A 52 -2.27 -19.36 13.03
C ASP A 52 -3.65 -20.03 12.88
N MET A 53 -4.70 -19.25 12.62
CA MET A 53 -6.04 -19.75 12.28
C MET A 53 -6.14 -20.27 10.84
N GLY A 54 -5.15 -20.01 9.98
CA GLY A 54 -5.06 -20.55 8.62
C GLY A 54 -5.62 -19.64 7.54
N VAL A 55 -5.63 -18.32 7.72
CA VAL A 55 -5.90 -17.38 6.62
C VAL A 55 -4.78 -17.47 5.57
N ASP A 56 -5.10 -17.22 4.30
CA ASP A 56 -4.12 -17.27 3.18
C ASP A 56 -3.62 -15.88 2.74
N GLY A 57 -4.12 -14.82 3.39
CA GLY A 57 -3.81 -13.46 3.00
C GLY A 57 -4.47 -12.39 3.88
N PHE A 58 -4.08 -11.14 3.65
CA PHE A 58 -4.64 -9.97 4.32
C PHE A 58 -4.96 -8.86 3.31
N ARG A 59 -6.19 -8.33 3.42
CA ARG A 59 -6.52 -6.99 2.94
C ARG A 59 -6.20 -6.02 4.08
N LEU A 60 -5.23 -5.13 3.87
CA LEU A 60 -4.85 -4.12 4.84
C LEU A 60 -5.70 -2.87 4.62
N ASP A 61 -6.55 -2.55 5.60
CA ASP A 61 -7.36 -1.35 5.62
C ASP A 61 -6.48 -0.11 5.74
N THR A 62 -6.82 0.97 5.00
CA THR A 62 -6.19 2.29 5.16
C THR A 62 -4.65 2.30 5.15
N ALA A 63 -4.01 1.39 4.39
CA ALA A 63 -2.56 1.18 4.40
C ALA A 63 -1.73 2.44 4.12
N VAL A 64 -2.29 3.42 3.41
CA VAL A 64 -1.68 4.74 3.15
C VAL A 64 -1.34 5.51 4.42
N HIS A 65 -2.08 5.27 5.50
CA HIS A 65 -1.97 5.98 6.77
C HIS A 65 -0.94 5.37 7.73
N ILE A 66 -0.13 4.42 7.24
CA ILE A 66 1.07 3.93 7.94
C ILE A 66 2.26 4.13 6.99
N PRO A 67 3.40 4.68 7.45
CA PRO A 67 4.56 4.86 6.59
C PRO A 67 5.01 3.56 5.92
N ARG A 68 5.31 3.60 4.61
CA ARG A 68 5.86 2.45 3.87
C ARG A 68 7.10 1.84 4.55
N THR A 69 7.97 2.66 5.12
CA THR A 69 9.11 2.18 5.92
C THR A 69 8.69 1.26 7.07
N THR A 70 7.61 1.61 7.77
CA THR A 70 7.08 0.81 8.88
C THR A 70 6.54 -0.52 8.36
N TRP A 71 5.79 -0.50 7.25
CA TRP A 71 5.34 -1.73 6.57
C TRP A 71 6.51 -2.64 6.18
N ASN A 72 7.48 -2.12 5.45
CA ASN A 72 8.60 -2.87 4.87
C ASN A 72 9.57 -3.38 5.94
N ARG A 73 9.75 -2.66 7.04
CA ARG A 73 10.71 -3.04 8.11
C ARG A 73 10.10 -3.96 9.16
N ARG A 74 8.79 -3.85 9.40
CA ARG A 74 8.16 -4.47 10.57
C ARG A 74 7.08 -5.46 10.18
N PHE A 75 6.01 -4.99 9.55
CA PHE A 75 4.80 -5.79 9.41
C PHE A 75 4.90 -6.83 8.29
N LEU A 76 5.34 -6.45 7.08
CA LEU A 76 5.42 -7.39 5.96
C LEU A 76 6.44 -8.52 6.21
N PRO A 77 7.65 -8.26 6.72
CA PRO A 77 8.58 -9.33 7.07
C PRO A 77 8.05 -10.24 8.18
N ALA A 78 7.40 -9.68 9.21
CA ALA A 78 6.86 -10.48 10.32
C ALA A 78 5.72 -11.41 9.87
N ILE A 79 4.83 -10.95 8.99
CA ILE A 79 3.79 -11.78 8.38
C ILE A 79 4.44 -12.93 7.60
N GLN A 80 5.37 -12.62 6.69
CA GLN A 80 6.07 -13.60 5.87
C GLN A 80 6.81 -14.65 6.73
N GLU A 81 7.53 -14.19 7.76
CA GLU A 81 8.25 -15.05 8.69
C GLU A 81 7.29 -15.97 9.45
N ARG A 82 6.17 -15.44 9.97
CA ARG A 82 5.20 -16.26 10.72
C ARG A 82 4.57 -17.33 9.84
N VAL A 83 4.16 -16.98 8.62
CA VAL A 83 3.60 -17.96 7.68
C VAL A 83 4.62 -19.03 7.36
N ALA A 84 5.88 -18.65 7.11
CA ALA A 84 6.96 -19.60 6.84
C ALA A 84 7.19 -20.56 8.02
N GLN A 85 7.19 -20.04 9.25
CA GLN A 85 7.33 -20.85 10.47
C GLN A 85 6.15 -21.81 10.67
N ARG A 86 4.92 -21.36 10.38
CA ARG A 86 3.70 -22.11 10.70
C ARG A 86 3.31 -23.12 9.62
N PHE A 87 3.49 -22.77 8.35
CA PHE A 87 2.98 -23.49 7.18
C PHE A 87 4.05 -23.77 6.11
N GLY A 88 5.28 -23.29 6.28
CA GLY A 88 6.40 -23.54 5.38
C GLY A 88 6.65 -22.43 4.35
N ALA A 89 7.84 -22.47 3.74
CA ALA A 89 8.31 -21.41 2.84
C ALA A 89 7.45 -21.24 1.57
N GLU A 90 6.87 -22.34 1.06
CA GLU A 90 5.98 -22.26 -0.10
C GLU A 90 4.66 -21.54 0.23
N ALA A 91 4.10 -21.78 1.42
CA ALA A 91 2.92 -21.04 1.88
C ALA A 91 3.23 -19.55 2.04
N ALA A 92 4.40 -19.21 2.61
CA ALA A 92 4.82 -17.81 2.76
C ALA A 92 4.93 -17.08 1.41
N LYS A 93 5.53 -17.73 0.41
CA LYS A 93 5.63 -17.19 -0.95
C LYS A 93 4.27 -16.91 -1.61
N ASN A 94 3.25 -17.71 -1.27
CA ASN A 94 1.90 -17.61 -1.81
C ASN A 94 0.93 -16.80 -0.92
N PHE A 95 1.37 -16.36 0.25
CA PHE A 95 0.54 -15.59 1.17
C PHE A 95 0.29 -14.18 0.63
N PHE A 96 -0.97 -13.88 0.33
CA PHE A 96 -1.32 -12.68 -0.44
C PHE A 96 -1.67 -11.50 0.47
N VAL A 97 -0.81 -10.47 0.48
CA VAL A 97 -1.07 -9.22 1.21
C VAL A 97 -1.33 -8.10 0.20
N PHE A 98 -2.43 -7.38 0.38
CA PHE A 98 -2.72 -6.18 -0.41
C PHE A 98 -3.29 -5.04 0.43
N GLY A 99 -2.79 -3.83 0.21
CA GLY A 99 -3.18 -2.64 0.95
C GLY A 99 -4.14 -1.74 0.21
N GLU A 100 -5.08 -1.16 0.95
CA GLU A 100 -5.86 -0.03 0.49
C GLU A 100 -5.05 1.26 0.60
N VAL A 101 -4.78 1.88 -0.55
CA VAL A 101 -4.17 3.21 -0.62
C VAL A 101 -5.15 4.12 -1.32
N ALA A 102 -6.05 4.73 -0.55
CA ALA A 102 -7.13 5.53 -1.08
C ALA A 102 -6.61 6.75 -1.85
N ALA A 103 -6.95 6.82 -3.14
CA ALA A 103 -6.62 7.92 -4.04
C ALA A 103 -7.82 8.19 -4.95
N PHE A 104 -8.70 9.09 -4.53
CA PHE A 104 -9.94 9.40 -5.26
C PHE A 104 -9.72 10.45 -6.35
N VAL A 105 -8.79 10.16 -7.25
CA VAL A 105 -8.45 10.99 -8.41
C VAL A 105 -8.22 10.13 -9.64
N ASN A 106 -8.34 10.73 -10.82
CA ASN A 106 -8.02 10.12 -12.11
C ASN A 106 -6.57 10.37 -12.52
N ASP A 107 -5.67 10.52 -11.56
CA ASP A 107 -4.26 10.75 -11.85
C ASP A 107 -3.49 9.44 -11.65
N LYS A 108 -2.44 9.21 -12.44
CA LYS A 108 -1.52 8.07 -12.23
C LYS A 108 -0.90 8.10 -10.83
N TRP A 109 -0.59 9.28 -10.31
CA TRP A 109 -0.10 9.50 -8.96
C TRP A 109 -1.05 10.47 -8.24
N ASN A 110 -1.48 10.14 -7.02
CA ASN A 110 -2.48 10.89 -6.27
C ASN A 110 -2.08 12.36 -6.09
N ARG A 111 -2.58 13.26 -6.95
CA ARG A 111 -2.23 14.69 -6.96
C ARG A 111 -0.72 14.96 -6.95
N GLY A 112 0.07 14.07 -7.56
CA GLY A 112 1.53 14.15 -7.54
C GLY A 112 2.19 13.75 -6.20
N SER A 113 1.44 13.22 -5.24
CA SER A 113 1.93 12.82 -3.92
C SER A 113 2.45 11.38 -3.93
N VAL A 114 3.78 11.24 -3.95
CA VAL A 114 4.44 9.93 -3.98
C VAL A 114 4.06 9.07 -2.77
N ASN A 115 4.17 9.62 -1.56
CA ASN A 115 3.95 8.90 -0.31
C ASN A 115 2.50 8.44 -0.11
N HIS A 116 1.55 8.96 -0.92
CA HIS A 116 0.12 8.70 -0.81
C HIS A 116 -0.46 8.09 -2.09
N SER A 117 0.37 7.44 -2.91
CA SER A 117 -0.04 6.77 -4.15
C SER A 117 0.15 5.25 -4.03
N ALA A 118 -0.79 4.47 -4.54
CA ALA A 118 -0.86 3.02 -4.31
C ALA A 118 0.42 2.28 -4.72
N GLN A 119 0.91 2.57 -5.91
CA GLN A 119 2.11 1.96 -6.47
C GLN A 119 3.34 2.13 -5.58
N PHE A 120 3.45 3.21 -4.80
CA PHE A 120 4.59 3.47 -3.92
C PHE A 120 4.82 2.35 -2.89
N PHE A 121 3.74 1.75 -2.40
CA PHE A 121 3.75 0.72 -1.37
C PHE A 121 4.17 -0.66 -1.89
N THR A 122 4.20 -0.86 -3.21
CA THR A 122 4.65 -2.11 -3.83
C THR A 122 6.18 -2.26 -3.90
N TRP A 123 6.90 -1.18 -3.59
CA TRP A 123 8.36 -1.10 -3.72
C TRP A 123 9.07 -1.13 -2.36
N LYS A 124 10.23 -1.79 -2.32
CA LYS A 124 11.25 -1.56 -1.29
C LYS A 124 11.84 -0.16 -1.38
N GLU A 125 12.36 0.31 -0.26
CA GLU A 125 13.14 1.54 -0.13
C GLU A 125 14.27 1.61 -1.15
N ARG A 126 14.59 2.83 -1.59
CA ARG A 126 15.69 3.08 -2.55
C ARG A 126 17.04 3.30 -1.88
N LYS A 127 17.03 3.53 -0.58
CA LYS A 127 18.21 3.74 0.26
C LYS A 127 17.91 3.30 1.68
N GLU A 128 18.96 3.14 2.46
CA GLU A 128 18.83 2.95 3.90
C GLU A 128 18.50 4.28 4.58
N TYR A 129 17.64 4.20 5.59
CA TYR A 129 17.23 5.31 6.46
C TYR A 129 17.71 5.03 7.89
N SER A 130 17.50 5.98 8.80
CA SER A 130 17.78 5.82 10.23
C SER A 130 17.30 4.47 10.79
N ALA A 131 18.06 3.89 11.74
CA ALA A 131 17.63 2.68 12.44
C ALA A 131 16.44 2.93 13.39
N ASP A 132 16.22 4.18 13.79
CA ASP A 132 15.06 4.64 14.55
C ASP A 132 13.85 4.79 13.61
N ASP A 133 12.75 4.09 13.89
CA ASP A 133 11.58 4.01 12.99
C ASP A 133 10.86 5.36 12.82
N GLU A 134 10.78 6.18 13.88
CA GLU A 134 10.17 7.51 13.83
C GLU A 134 10.97 8.43 12.90
N LYS A 135 12.30 8.43 13.05
CA LYS A 135 13.17 9.18 12.14
C LYS A 135 13.13 8.64 10.72
N ALA A 136 13.10 7.32 10.54
CA ALA A 136 13.07 6.69 9.22
C ALA A 136 11.79 7.05 8.45
N ALA A 137 10.64 7.08 9.13
CA ALA A 137 9.36 7.47 8.53
C ALA A 137 9.38 8.91 7.99
N LEU A 138 9.99 9.83 8.73
CA LEU A 138 10.16 11.23 8.34
C LEU A 138 11.22 11.42 7.23
N GLU A 139 12.37 10.74 7.35
CA GLU A 139 13.43 10.78 6.35
C GLU A 139 12.97 10.22 5.00
N MET A 140 12.22 9.12 5.00
CA MET A 140 11.62 8.56 3.78
C MET A 140 10.64 9.55 3.18
N TYR A 141 9.72 10.08 3.99
CA TYR A 141 8.72 11.03 3.51
C TYR A 141 9.38 12.22 2.81
N ALA A 142 10.31 12.89 3.49
CA ALA A 142 11.01 14.06 2.96
C ALA A 142 11.82 13.73 1.71
N TYR A 143 12.53 12.61 1.70
CA TYR A 143 13.32 12.18 0.55
C TYR A 143 12.43 11.91 -0.67
N GLU A 144 11.40 11.09 -0.52
CA GLU A 144 10.54 10.70 -1.64
C GLU A 144 9.72 11.88 -2.17
N GLN A 145 9.29 12.79 -1.28
CA GLN A 145 8.60 14.01 -1.66
C GLN A 145 9.49 14.95 -2.50
N GLN A 146 10.78 15.06 -2.15
CA GLN A 146 11.75 15.87 -2.90
C GLN A 146 12.02 15.31 -4.31
N GLN A 147 12.01 13.98 -4.45
CA GLN A 147 12.29 13.31 -5.72
C GLN A 147 11.11 13.41 -6.69
N GLY A 148 9.89 13.45 -6.16
CA GLY A 148 8.66 13.54 -6.94
C GLY A 148 8.37 12.26 -7.73
N THR A 149 7.25 12.29 -8.44
CA THR A 149 6.68 11.12 -9.13
C THR A 149 7.49 10.68 -10.35
N GLY A 150 8.09 11.64 -11.08
CA GLY A 150 8.89 11.34 -12.28
C GLY A 150 10.22 10.63 -12.00
N SER A 151 10.65 10.56 -10.74
CA SER A 151 11.87 9.86 -10.33
C SER A 151 11.59 8.53 -9.61
N GLN A 152 10.33 8.10 -9.57
CA GLN A 152 9.93 6.82 -8.97
C GLN A 152 10.33 5.65 -9.87
N PRO A 153 10.61 4.47 -9.29
CA PRO A 153 11.01 3.31 -10.07
C PRO A 153 9.88 2.83 -10.99
N VAL A 154 10.30 2.16 -12.08
CA VAL A 154 9.41 1.51 -13.03
C VAL A 154 9.75 0.02 -13.13
N SER A 155 8.78 -0.77 -13.58
CA SER A 155 8.86 -2.22 -13.77
C SER A 155 8.43 -2.60 -15.19
N ASP A 156 9.03 -3.65 -15.74
CA ASP A 156 8.53 -4.33 -16.95
C ASP A 156 7.73 -5.60 -16.63
N ASN A 157 7.51 -5.93 -15.34
CA ASN A 157 6.93 -7.21 -14.90
C ASN A 157 5.56 -7.54 -15.50
N ALA A 158 4.74 -6.53 -15.79
CA ALA A 158 3.42 -6.71 -16.40
C ALA A 158 3.45 -6.93 -17.92
N PHE A 159 4.60 -6.71 -18.58
CA PHE A 159 4.70 -6.66 -20.03
C PHE A 159 5.40 -7.89 -20.60
N LEU A 160 4.97 -8.30 -21.80
CA LEU A 160 5.71 -9.31 -22.57
C LEU A 160 6.92 -8.68 -23.27
N LYS A 161 7.96 -9.48 -23.51
CA LYS A 161 9.09 -9.12 -24.37
C LYS A 161 8.75 -9.50 -25.80
N GLY A 162 8.02 -8.62 -26.49
CA GLY A 162 7.34 -8.96 -27.74
C GLY A 162 6.19 -9.93 -27.45
N ASN A 163 6.27 -11.16 -27.95
CA ASN A 163 5.32 -12.24 -27.62
C ASN A 163 5.88 -13.24 -26.59
N ALA A 164 7.08 -12.99 -26.05
CA ALA A 164 7.74 -13.89 -25.12
C ALA A 164 7.42 -13.52 -23.67
N TYR A 165 7.02 -14.51 -22.87
CA TYR A 165 6.96 -14.39 -21.42
C TYR A 165 8.37 -14.24 -20.83
N HIS A 166 8.47 -13.51 -19.73
CA HIS A 166 9.64 -13.51 -18.87
C HIS A 166 9.22 -13.66 -17.40
N ALA A 167 10.10 -14.21 -16.57
CA ALA A 167 9.86 -14.24 -15.14
C ALA A 167 9.89 -12.79 -14.58
N PRO A 168 8.94 -12.40 -13.72
CA PRO A 168 8.97 -11.12 -13.03
C PRO A 168 10.20 -10.97 -12.12
N ASP A 169 10.85 -9.81 -12.12
CA ASP A 169 11.90 -9.47 -11.16
C ASP A 169 11.27 -8.99 -9.84
N ARG A 170 11.42 -9.80 -8.79
CA ARG A 170 10.92 -9.52 -7.43
C ARG A 170 11.95 -8.97 -6.47
N SER A 171 13.15 -8.63 -6.93
CA SER A 171 14.24 -8.13 -6.08
C SER A 171 13.85 -6.92 -5.23
N ARG A 172 13.02 -6.03 -5.80
CA ARG A 172 12.53 -4.79 -5.18
C ARG A 172 11.07 -4.82 -4.72
N PHE A 173 10.42 -5.98 -4.73
CA PHE A 173 9.06 -6.13 -4.23
C PHE A 173 9.02 -5.92 -2.71
N SER A 174 8.11 -5.10 -2.21
CA SER A 174 7.95 -4.86 -0.76
C SER A 174 7.39 -6.06 0.00
N GLY A 175 6.63 -6.93 -0.68
CA GLY A 175 5.74 -7.91 -0.03
C GLY A 175 4.28 -7.46 0.03
N MET A 176 3.96 -6.25 -0.42
CA MET A 176 2.62 -5.69 -0.46
C MET A 176 2.17 -5.44 -1.89
N ASN A 177 1.04 -6.04 -2.27
CA ASN A 177 0.27 -5.62 -3.45
C ASN A 177 -0.73 -4.53 -3.03
N VAL A 178 -1.51 -3.98 -3.96
CA VAL A 178 -2.43 -2.91 -3.61
C VAL A 178 -3.77 -3.06 -4.30
N ILE A 179 -4.76 -2.37 -3.75
CA ILE A 179 -5.96 -2.03 -4.50
C ILE A 179 -5.57 -0.97 -5.53
N ASP A 180 -5.80 -1.26 -6.80
CA ASP A 180 -5.57 -0.33 -7.89
C ASP A 180 -6.67 0.74 -7.92
N MET A 181 -6.47 1.77 -7.12
CA MET A 181 -7.40 2.90 -7.04
C MET A 181 -7.42 3.69 -8.35
N ARG A 182 -6.35 3.67 -9.14
CA ARG A 182 -6.33 4.27 -10.48
C ARG A 182 -7.34 3.59 -11.37
N MET A 183 -7.33 2.26 -11.41
CA MET A 183 -8.34 1.47 -12.12
C MET A 183 -9.74 1.69 -11.56
N HIS A 184 -9.94 1.63 -10.24
CA HIS A 184 -11.25 1.89 -9.62
C HIS A 184 -11.85 3.24 -10.04
N MET A 185 -11.03 4.29 -10.07
CA MET A 185 -11.47 5.63 -10.46
C MET A 185 -11.76 5.75 -11.96
N ASN A 186 -11.24 4.85 -12.79
CA ASN A 186 -11.33 4.94 -14.26
C ASN A 186 -12.14 3.81 -14.89
N PHE A 187 -12.79 2.96 -14.09
CA PHE A 187 -13.54 1.79 -14.54
C PHE A 187 -14.92 2.10 -15.16
N GLY A 188 -15.30 3.38 -15.32
CA GLY A 188 -16.64 3.77 -15.77
C GLY A 188 -17.02 3.31 -17.18
N ASP A 189 -16.03 3.10 -18.05
CA ASP A 189 -16.19 2.54 -19.39
C ASP A 189 -14.91 1.78 -19.82
N ALA A 190 -15.03 0.94 -20.85
CA ALA A 190 -13.96 0.03 -21.27
C ALA A 190 -12.73 0.76 -21.84
N ASP A 191 -12.93 1.85 -22.59
CA ASP A 191 -11.83 2.59 -23.21
C ASP A 191 -10.99 3.29 -22.15
N ASN A 192 -11.67 3.96 -21.21
CA ASN A 192 -11.03 4.61 -20.08
C ASN A 192 -10.33 3.59 -19.17
N ALA A 193 -10.97 2.47 -18.84
CA ALA A 193 -10.37 1.42 -18.02
C ALA A 193 -9.08 0.88 -18.69
N PHE A 194 -9.15 0.54 -19.98
CA PHE A 194 -8.02 -0.04 -20.71
C PHE A 194 -6.82 0.90 -20.79
N HIS A 195 -7.05 2.16 -21.20
CA HIS A 195 -5.95 3.11 -21.40
C HIS A 195 -5.31 3.54 -20.08
N ASN A 196 -6.09 3.76 -19.01
CA ASN A 196 -5.55 4.21 -17.73
C ASN A 196 -4.88 3.09 -16.94
N GLY A 197 -5.37 1.85 -17.03
CA GLY A 197 -4.68 0.70 -16.44
C GLY A 197 -3.29 0.54 -17.04
N LYS A 198 -3.25 0.43 -18.37
CA LYS A 198 -2.01 0.30 -19.13
C LYS A 198 -1.03 1.45 -18.88
N ASP A 199 -1.52 2.68 -18.73
CA ASP A 199 -0.69 3.86 -18.43
C ASP A 199 0.02 3.76 -17.06
N SER A 200 -0.54 3.01 -16.11
CA SER A 200 -0.02 2.90 -14.75
C SER A 200 0.72 1.61 -14.42
N ASP A 201 0.59 0.57 -15.26
CA ASP A 201 1.16 -0.77 -15.04
C ASP A 201 2.67 -0.77 -14.77
N ASP A 202 3.41 0.14 -15.40
CA ASP A 202 4.87 0.30 -15.23
C ASP A 202 5.26 0.83 -13.85
N SER A 203 4.36 1.54 -13.16
CA SER A 203 4.68 2.24 -11.92
C SER A 203 4.52 1.36 -10.67
N TYR A 204 3.75 0.29 -10.77
CA TYR A 204 3.68 -0.75 -9.76
C TYR A 204 4.88 -1.69 -9.90
N HIS A 205 5.30 -2.31 -8.80
CA HIS A 205 6.35 -3.32 -8.85
C HIS A 205 5.94 -4.51 -9.74
N ASP A 206 4.68 -4.96 -9.62
CA ASP A 206 4.06 -5.93 -10.52
C ASP A 206 2.54 -5.71 -10.55
N ALA A 207 2.05 -5.00 -11.58
CA ALA A 207 0.62 -4.67 -11.70
C ALA A 207 -0.28 -5.90 -11.93
N THR A 208 0.29 -7.06 -12.30
CA THR A 208 -0.50 -8.28 -12.56
C THR A 208 -1.11 -8.89 -11.30
N TYR A 209 -0.64 -8.46 -10.12
CA TYR A 209 -1.14 -8.88 -8.80
C TYR A 209 -2.02 -7.82 -8.13
N ASN A 210 -2.28 -6.70 -8.78
CA ASN A 210 -3.16 -5.68 -8.24
C ASN A 210 -4.60 -6.19 -8.15
N VAL A 211 -5.30 -5.80 -7.09
CA VAL A 211 -6.74 -6.06 -6.93
C VAL A 211 -7.49 -4.81 -7.36
N VAL A 212 -8.60 -4.96 -8.08
CA VAL A 212 -9.44 -3.82 -8.47
C VAL A 212 -10.75 -3.88 -7.70
N TYR A 213 -11.11 -2.76 -7.06
CA TYR A 213 -12.49 -2.55 -6.66
C TYR A 213 -13.30 -2.17 -7.89
N VAL A 214 -14.14 -3.09 -8.36
CA VAL A 214 -15.07 -2.81 -9.46
C VAL A 214 -16.33 -2.14 -8.90
N ASP A 215 -16.81 -2.61 -7.75
CA ASP A 215 -17.88 -2.00 -6.96
C ASP A 215 -17.45 -2.11 -5.50
N SER A 216 -17.53 -1.01 -4.75
CA SER A 216 -17.13 -0.96 -3.34
C SER A 216 -18.34 -0.70 -2.46
N HIS A 217 -18.23 -1.04 -1.17
CA HIS A 217 -19.32 -0.78 -0.23
C HIS A 217 -19.61 0.71 -0.04
N ASP A 218 -18.63 1.57 -0.36
CA ASP A 218 -18.75 3.01 -0.22
C ASP A 218 -19.20 3.69 -1.52
N TYR A 219 -18.70 3.22 -2.67
CA TYR A 219 -18.89 3.88 -3.97
C TYR A 219 -18.85 2.92 -5.17
N GLY A 220 -19.60 3.25 -6.23
CA GLY A 220 -19.40 2.66 -7.56
C GLY A 220 -18.12 3.18 -8.24
N PRO A 221 -17.76 2.66 -9.43
CA PRO A 221 -16.64 3.16 -10.23
C PRO A 221 -16.56 4.69 -10.28
N ASN A 222 -15.36 5.25 -10.24
CA ASN A 222 -15.15 6.71 -10.26
C ASN A 222 -15.90 7.46 -9.14
N LYS A 223 -16.10 6.81 -7.98
CA LYS A 223 -16.87 7.34 -6.86
C LYS A 223 -18.30 7.77 -7.22
N SER A 224 -18.88 7.14 -8.24
CA SER A 224 -20.18 7.53 -8.78
C SER A 224 -21.34 6.86 -8.02
N SER A 225 -22.52 7.48 -8.09
CA SER A 225 -23.78 6.89 -7.62
C SER A 225 -24.40 5.91 -8.64
N GLU A 226 -23.86 5.83 -9.85
CA GLU A 226 -24.34 4.98 -10.93
C GLU A 226 -23.33 3.86 -11.20
N ARG A 227 -23.74 2.59 -11.12
CA ARG A 227 -22.77 1.47 -11.11
C ARG A 227 -21.99 1.31 -12.43
N TYR A 228 -22.64 1.45 -13.59
CA TYR A 228 -22.00 1.35 -14.90
C TYR A 228 -22.78 2.18 -15.93
N THR A 229 -22.10 2.94 -16.79
CA THR A 229 -22.73 3.82 -17.81
C THR A 229 -22.47 3.38 -19.26
N GLY A 230 -22.25 2.08 -19.49
CA GLY A 230 -22.04 1.50 -20.83
C GLY A 230 -20.97 0.39 -20.83
N GLY A 231 -20.72 -0.19 -22.02
CA GLY A 231 -19.72 -1.24 -22.25
C GLY A 231 -19.22 -1.25 -23.68
#